data_AF-A0AA92TUR3-F1
#
_entry.id   AF-A0AA92TUR3-F1
#
_cell.length_a   1.000
_cell.length_b   1.000
_cell.length_c   1.000
_cell.angle_alpha   90.00
_cell.angle_beta   90.00
_cell.angle_gamma   90.00
#
_symmetry.space_group_name_H-M   'P 1'
#
loop_
_entity.id
_entity.type
_entity.pdbx_description
1 polymer ?
#
loop_
_entity_poly.entity_id
_entity_poly.type
_entity_poly.pdbx_seq_one_letter_code
_entity_poly.pdbx_strand_id
1 'polypeptide(L)'
;YLYEYLGCKKPFDRLWISSLTDSAIREGLANLRNGKEYDNLYHAAKARSEADWLVGINGTQALTIAAGRGTYSVGRVQTPTLGMVCERYWEHKRFESKPFWQVHFGVVDADSGNILKFTSANRWTDKATATDIYNKVKDTGSAIITKVTTKRKVEKAPLLYDLTTLQKEANSQHGFTAEHTLSIAQKLYEAKFITYP
;
A
#
# COMPACT_ATOMS: atom_id res chain seq x y z
N TYR A 1 -25.82 5.34 16.91
CA TYR A 1 -25.76 4.74 18.25
C TYR A 1 -26.23 5.66 19.35
N LEU A 2 -25.59 6.78 19.70
CA LEU A 2 -25.99 7.59 20.87
C LEU A 2 -27.45 8.10 20.80
N TYR A 3 -27.86 8.74 19.69
CA TYR A 3 -29.23 9.23 19.51
C TYR A 3 -30.26 8.10 19.57
N GLU A 4 -29.98 6.99 18.87
CA GLU A 4 -30.83 5.79 18.82
C GLU A 4 -30.96 5.14 20.21
N TYR A 5 -29.83 4.96 20.91
CA TYR A 5 -29.75 4.39 22.26
C TYR A 5 -30.52 5.22 23.29
N LEU A 6 -30.42 6.55 23.21
CA LEU A 6 -31.15 7.47 24.09
C LEU A 6 -32.60 7.70 23.64
N GLY A 7 -33.05 7.13 22.51
CA GLY A 7 -34.36 7.43 21.93
C GLY A 7 -34.56 8.91 21.58
N CYS A 8 -33.48 9.65 21.32
CA CYS A 8 -33.51 11.08 21.07
C CYS A 8 -34.14 11.36 19.69
N LYS A 9 -35.27 12.08 19.69
CA LYS A 9 -35.99 12.47 18.47
C LYS A 9 -35.76 13.94 18.06
N LYS A 10 -34.88 14.66 18.77
CA LYS A 10 -34.61 16.06 18.46
C LYS A 10 -33.96 16.17 17.08
N PRO A 11 -34.41 17.10 16.21
CA PRO A 11 -33.69 17.39 14.98
C PRO A 11 -32.28 17.87 15.31
N PHE A 12 -31.33 17.58 14.43
CA PHE A 12 -29.95 18.01 14.57
C PHE A 12 -29.35 18.33 13.20
N ASP A 13 -28.37 19.22 13.22
CA ASP A 13 -27.50 19.50 12.08
C ASP A 13 -26.10 18.93 12.34
N ARG A 14 -25.37 18.69 11.26
CA ARG A 14 -24.03 18.08 11.26
C ARG A 14 -22.97 19.15 10.99
N LEU A 15 -22.04 19.28 11.93
CA LEU A 15 -20.77 19.95 11.69
C LEU A 15 -19.82 18.96 11.00
N TRP A 16 -19.32 19.32 9.81
CA TRP A 16 -18.43 18.47 9.01
C TRP A 16 -17.19 19.27 8.60
N ILE A 17 -16.09 19.12 9.36
CA ILE A 17 -14.84 19.87 9.19
C ILE A 17 -13.64 18.93 9.15
N SER A 18 -12.63 19.26 8.35
CA SER A 18 -11.37 18.52 8.22
C SER A 18 -10.17 19.25 8.84
N SER A 19 -10.41 20.38 9.52
CA SER A 19 -9.39 21.18 10.19
C SER A 19 -9.94 21.69 11.51
N LEU A 20 -9.08 21.77 12.54
CA LEU A 20 -9.40 22.32 13.85
C LEU A 20 -8.95 23.78 14.02
N THR A 21 -8.57 24.45 12.93
CA THR A 21 -8.29 25.90 12.96
C THR A 21 -9.55 26.70 13.29
N ASP A 22 -9.38 27.83 13.97
CA ASP A 22 -10.50 28.68 14.38
C ASP A 22 -11.32 29.17 13.17
N SER A 23 -10.65 29.43 12.04
CA SER A 23 -11.30 29.78 10.78
C SER A 23 -12.20 28.65 10.26
N ALA A 24 -11.69 27.42 10.19
CA ALA A 24 -12.43 26.26 9.70
C ALA A 24 -13.63 25.91 10.60
N ILE A 25 -13.46 26.03 11.92
CA ILE A 25 -14.55 25.81 12.88
C ILE A 25 -15.65 26.87 12.69
N ARG A 26 -15.28 28.16 12.58
CA ARG A 26 -16.26 29.25 12.36
C ARG A 26 -17.00 29.07 11.03
N GLU A 27 -16.29 28.76 9.96
CA GLU A 27 -16.89 28.50 8.65
C GLU A 27 -17.80 27.27 8.68
N GLY A 28 -17.39 26.18 9.33
CA GLY A 28 -18.19 24.97 9.48
C GLY A 28 -19.47 25.20 10.30
N LEU A 29 -19.41 26.02 11.35
CA LEU A 29 -20.59 26.39 12.15
C LEU A 29 -21.55 27.32 11.39
N ALA A 30 -21.03 28.17 10.49
CA ALA A 30 -21.87 28.99 9.63
C ALA A 30 -22.57 28.16 8.54
N ASN A 31 -22.01 27.00 8.16
CA ASN A 31 -22.46 26.16 7.06
C ASN A 31 -22.85 24.75 7.53
N LEU A 32 -23.61 24.65 8.63
CA LEU A 32 -24.13 23.38 9.12
C LEU A 32 -25.00 22.68 8.07
N ARG A 33 -24.90 21.36 8.00
CA ARG A 33 -25.65 20.52 7.06
C ARG A 33 -26.77 19.79 7.76
N ASN A 34 -27.85 19.49 7.05
CA ASN A 34 -28.93 18.72 7.65
C ASN A 34 -28.42 17.33 8.03
N GLY A 35 -28.73 16.85 9.24
CA GLY A 35 -28.30 15.52 9.70
C GLY A 35 -28.64 14.38 8.72
N LYS A 36 -29.79 14.47 8.03
CA LYS A 36 -30.27 13.46 7.08
C LYS A 36 -29.36 13.27 5.86
N GLU A 37 -28.57 14.29 5.50
CA GLU A 37 -27.58 14.17 4.41
C GLU A 37 -26.53 13.08 4.69
N TYR A 38 -26.36 12.69 5.97
CA TYR A 38 -25.36 11.73 6.44
C TYR A 38 -25.98 10.37 6.85
N ASP A 39 -27.28 10.15 6.65
CA ASP A 39 -27.96 8.91 7.05
C ASP A 39 -27.34 7.68 6.36
N ASN A 40 -26.99 7.80 5.07
CA ASN A 40 -26.32 6.73 4.33
C ASN A 40 -24.94 6.38 4.91
N LEU A 41 -24.19 7.38 5.38
CA LEU A 41 -22.90 7.16 6.05
C LEU A 41 -23.09 6.45 7.39
N TYR A 42 -24.12 6.83 8.14
CA TYR A 42 -24.50 6.14 9.38
C TYR A 42 -24.90 4.69 9.11
N HIS A 43 -25.78 4.43 8.13
CA HIS A 43 -26.21 3.08 7.79
C HIS A 43 -25.05 2.19 7.31
N ALA A 44 -24.12 2.74 6.52
CA ALA A 44 -22.91 2.03 6.11
C ALA A 44 -22.03 1.66 7.32
N ALA A 45 -21.83 2.59 8.25
CA ALA A 45 -21.07 2.33 9.47
C ALA A 45 -21.75 1.30 10.39
N LYS A 46 -23.08 1.36 10.52
CA LYS A 46 -23.87 0.39 11.29
C LYS A 46 -23.77 -1.02 10.69
N ALA A 47 -24.03 -1.14 9.39
CA ALA A 47 -23.94 -2.42 8.69
C ALA A 47 -22.53 -3.03 8.80
N ARG A 48 -21.47 -2.22 8.67
CA ARG A 48 -20.09 -2.68 8.88
C ARG A 48 -19.88 -3.20 10.30
N SER A 49 -20.31 -2.44 11.31
CA SER A 49 -20.16 -2.82 12.72
C SER A 49 -20.87 -4.14 13.04
N GLU A 50 -22.10 -4.32 12.54
CA GLU A 50 -22.89 -5.52 12.73
C GLU A 50 -22.27 -6.72 11.99
N ALA A 51 -21.82 -6.54 10.75
CA ALA A 51 -21.15 -7.60 9.99
C ALA A 51 -19.82 -8.04 10.63
N ASP A 52 -19.00 -7.09 11.08
CA ASP A 52 -17.74 -7.37 11.77
C ASP A 52 -17.99 -8.13 13.08
N TRP A 53 -19.04 -7.75 13.83
CA TRP A 53 -19.44 -8.45 15.05
C TRP A 53 -19.95 -9.87 14.76
N LEU A 54 -20.85 -10.04 13.79
CA LEU A 54 -21.42 -11.34 13.43
C LEU A 54 -20.35 -12.34 13.00
N VAL A 55 -19.42 -11.94 12.12
CA VAL A 55 -18.32 -12.81 11.69
C VAL A 55 -17.35 -13.04 12.84
N GLY A 56 -17.02 -11.98 13.59
CA GLY A 56 -16.04 -12.02 14.66
C GLY A 56 -16.44 -12.95 15.81
N ILE A 57 -17.65 -12.77 16.34
CA ILE A 57 -18.11 -13.51 17.52
C ILE A 57 -18.33 -14.99 17.20
N ASN A 58 -19.04 -15.30 16.10
CA ASN A 58 -19.37 -16.67 15.73
C ASN A 58 -18.12 -17.43 15.29
N GLY A 59 -17.28 -16.82 14.44
CA GLY A 59 -16.05 -17.43 13.96
C GLY A 59 -15.06 -17.71 15.09
N THR A 60 -14.86 -16.74 15.99
CA THR A 60 -13.93 -16.88 17.12
C THR A 60 -14.40 -17.97 18.08
N GLN A 61 -15.70 -18.01 18.42
CA GLN A 61 -16.24 -19.05 19.29
C GLN A 61 -16.10 -20.44 18.67
N ALA A 62 -16.50 -20.61 17.41
CA ALA A 62 -16.43 -21.90 16.72
C ALA A 62 -14.98 -22.44 16.66
N LEU A 63 -14.02 -21.60 16.26
CA LEU A 63 -12.62 -22.01 16.14
C LEU A 63 -11.99 -22.28 17.51
N THR A 64 -12.30 -21.46 18.51
CA THR A 64 -11.78 -21.60 19.87
C THR A 64 -12.28 -22.90 20.51
N ILE A 65 -13.57 -23.22 20.37
CA ILE A 65 -14.16 -24.48 20.87
C ILE A 65 -13.53 -25.67 20.15
N ALA A 66 -13.42 -25.62 18.82
CA ALA A 66 -12.85 -26.71 18.03
C ALA A 66 -11.36 -26.98 18.37
N ALA A 67 -10.60 -25.94 18.68
CA ALA A 67 -9.19 -26.07 19.06
C ALA A 67 -8.98 -26.61 20.48
N GLY A 68 -9.98 -26.48 21.37
CA GLY A 68 -9.95 -27.00 22.74
C GLY A 68 -8.93 -26.33 23.68
N ARG A 69 -8.26 -25.26 23.26
CA ARG A 69 -7.30 -24.49 24.08
C ARG A 69 -7.12 -23.07 23.52
N GLY A 70 -6.79 -22.12 24.39
CA GLY A 70 -6.50 -20.74 23.98
C GLY A 70 -7.67 -20.03 23.31
N THR A 71 -7.41 -18.88 22.68
CA THR A 71 -8.40 -18.11 21.92
C THR A 71 -7.92 -17.99 20.48
N TYR A 72 -8.76 -18.36 19.54
CA TYR A 72 -8.47 -18.25 18.11
C TYR A 72 -9.39 -17.22 17.47
N SER A 73 -8.92 -15.98 17.38
CA SER A 73 -9.71 -14.89 16.82
C SER A 73 -9.92 -15.06 15.32
N VAL A 74 -11.17 -14.93 14.90
CA VAL A 74 -11.57 -14.86 13.51
C VAL A 74 -12.20 -13.49 13.28
N GLY A 75 -11.97 -12.90 12.12
CA GLY A 75 -12.64 -11.65 11.76
C GLY A 75 -12.47 -11.32 10.29
N ARG A 76 -13.44 -10.58 9.76
CA ARG A 76 -13.52 -10.22 8.34
C ARG A 76 -12.29 -9.50 7.80
N VAL A 77 -11.52 -8.80 8.64
CA VAL A 77 -10.29 -8.07 8.26
C VAL A 77 -9.02 -8.76 8.74
N GLN A 78 -8.97 -9.16 10.02
CA GLN A 78 -7.76 -9.77 10.60
C GLN A 78 -7.40 -11.11 9.93
N THR A 79 -8.39 -11.94 9.62
CA THR A 79 -8.15 -13.30 9.11
C THR A 79 -7.67 -13.30 7.66
N PRO A 80 -8.27 -12.53 6.72
CA PRO A 80 -7.70 -12.41 5.38
C PRO A 80 -6.32 -11.75 5.38
N THR A 81 -6.08 -10.77 6.26
CA THR A 81 -4.76 -10.15 6.39
C THR A 81 -3.70 -11.15 6.84
N LEU A 82 -4.00 -11.97 7.84
CA LEU A 82 -3.13 -13.08 8.24
C LEU A 82 -2.95 -14.09 7.09
N GLY A 83 -4.02 -14.39 6.36
CA GLY A 83 -4.00 -15.24 5.17
C GLY A 83 -2.98 -14.77 4.13
N MET A 84 -2.99 -13.48 3.79
CA MET A 84 -2.02 -12.88 2.85
C MET A 84 -0.56 -13.05 3.33
N VAL A 85 -0.31 -12.91 4.64
CA VAL A 85 1.03 -13.11 5.21
C VAL A 85 1.44 -14.58 5.16
N CYS A 86 0.53 -15.50 5.51
CA CYS A 86 0.77 -16.93 5.46
C CYS A 86 1.03 -17.42 4.02
N GLU A 87 0.26 -16.92 3.05
CA GLU A 87 0.44 -17.24 1.63
C GLU A 87 1.83 -16.78 1.15
N ARG A 88 2.19 -15.51 1.41
CA ARG A 88 3.53 -14.99 1.07
C ARG A 88 4.66 -15.76 1.75
N TYR A 89 4.47 -16.20 3.00
CA TYR A 89 5.43 -17.04 3.69
C TYR A 89 5.63 -18.38 2.96
N TRP A 90 4.56 -19.03 2.53
CA TRP A 90 4.65 -20.29 1.78
C TRP A 90 5.22 -20.11 0.39
N GLU A 91 4.87 -19.03 -0.32
CA GLU A 91 5.51 -18.66 -1.59
C GLU A 91 7.03 -18.57 -1.42
N HIS A 92 7.49 -17.86 -0.39
CA HIS A 92 8.91 -17.73 -0.08
C HIS A 92 9.55 -19.07 0.32
N LYS A 93 8.89 -19.88 1.16
CA LYS A 93 9.44 -21.17 1.62
C LYS A 93 9.50 -22.24 0.54
N ARG A 94 8.55 -22.22 -0.41
CA ARG A 94 8.47 -23.15 -1.54
C ARG A 94 9.22 -22.64 -2.76
N PHE A 95 9.81 -21.45 -2.70
CA PHE A 95 10.58 -20.89 -3.78
C PHE A 95 11.87 -21.69 -3.98
N GLU A 96 11.97 -22.38 -5.10
CA GLU A 96 13.19 -23.04 -5.54
C GLU A 96 13.89 -22.15 -6.58
N SER A 97 15.07 -21.64 -6.20
CA SER A 97 15.89 -20.83 -7.11
C SER A 97 16.36 -21.68 -8.29
N LYS A 98 15.95 -21.30 -9.50
CA LYS A 98 16.38 -21.95 -10.74
C LYS A 98 17.44 -21.08 -11.42
N PRO A 99 18.61 -21.66 -11.77
CA PRO A 99 19.62 -20.90 -12.48
C PRO A 99 19.11 -20.49 -13.86
N PHE A 100 19.43 -19.26 -14.25
CA PHE A 100 19.29 -18.78 -15.60
C PHE A 100 20.55 -18.00 -15.99
N TRP A 101 20.81 -17.95 -17.28
CA TRP A 101 21.94 -17.27 -17.87
C TRP A 101 21.44 -16.13 -18.75
N GLN A 102 22.12 -14.99 -18.65
CA GLN A 102 21.87 -13.80 -19.46
C GLN A 102 23.22 -13.34 -19.99
N VAL A 103 23.26 -13.00 -21.29
CA VAL A 103 24.51 -12.62 -21.94
C VAL A 103 24.72 -11.13 -21.76
N HIS A 104 25.90 -10.77 -21.26
CA HIS A 104 26.32 -9.38 -21.11
C HIS A 104 27.58 -9.15 -21.94
N PHE A 105 27.65 -7.99 -22.60
CA PHE A 105 28.85 -7.57 -23.33
C PHE A 105 29.13 -6.09 -23.09
N GLY A 106 30.40 -5.71 -23.20
CA GLY A 106 30.87 -4.33 -23.07
C GLY A 106 31.33 -3.79 -24.42
N VAL A 107 30.98 -2.55 -24.72
CA VAL A 107 31.52 -1.81 -25.88
C VAL A 107 32.26 -0.60 -25.34
N VAL A 108 33.48 -0.35 -25.82
CA VAL A 108 34.22 0.87 -25.49
C VAL A 108 33.68 1.99 -26.35
N ASP A 109 33.19 3.04 -25.70
CA ASP A 109 32.83 4.28 -26.37
C ASP A 109 34.10 4.94 -26.91
N ALA A 110 34.12 5.19 -28.23
CA ALA A 110 35.28 5.75 -28.91
C ALA A 110 35.59 7.20 -28.48
N ASP A 111 34.58 7.96 -28.06
CA ASP A 111 34.71 9.37 -27.72
C ASP A 111 35.07 9.55 -26.24
N SER A 112 34.44 8.77 -25.36
CA SER A 112 34.59 8.92 -23.90
C SER A 112 35.53 7.92 -23.25
N GLY A 113 35.92 6.84 -23.95
CA GLY A 113 36.73 5.74 -23.40
C GLY A 113 36.00 4.89 -22.36
N ASN A 114 34.72 5.17 -22.09
CA ASN A 114 33.92 4.46 -21.11
C ASN A 114 33.44 3.11 -21.66
N ILE A 115 33.29 2.13 -20.77
CA ILE A 115 32.71 0.82 -21.12
C ILE A 115 31.19 0.88 -20.95
N LEU A 116 30.47 0.84 -22.07
CA LEU A 116 29.01 0.69 -22.12
C LEU A 116 28.64 -0.78 -21.97
N LYS A 117 27.86 -1.13 -20.95
CA LYS A 117 27.42 -2.51 -20.69
C LYS A 117 26.04 -2.76 -21.27
N PHE A 118 25.93 -3.78 -22.10
CA PHE A 118 24.68 -4.23 -22.69
C PHE A 118 24.29 -5.60 -22.15
N THR A 119 22.99 -5.85 -22.09
CA THR A 119 22.39 -7.09 -21.58
C THR A 119 21.41 -7.62 -22.60
N SER A 120 21.48 -8.92 -22.89
CA SER A 120 20.52 -9.56 -23.79
C SER A 120 19.09 -9.43 -23.26
N ALA A 121 18.12 -9.17 -24.13
CA ALA A 121 16.70 -9.19 -23.75
C ALA A 121 16.26 -10.60 -23.31
N ASN A 122 16.82 -11.62 -23.96
CA ASN A 122 16.52 -13.02 -23.68
C ASN A 122 17.31 -13.51 -22.45
N ARG A 123 16.70 -14.45 -21.74
CA ARG A 123 17.30 -15.24 -20.65
C ARG A 123 17.17 -16.71 -21.01
N TRP A 124 18.20 -17.49 -20.73
CA TRP A 124 18.25 -18.92 -21.05
C TRP A 124 18.33 -19.75 -19.78
N THR A 125 17.67 -20.90 -19.75
CA THR A 125 17.74 -21.87 -18.65
C THR A 125 18.72 -23.01 -18.93
N ASP A 126 19.29 -23.05 -20.14
CA ASP A 126 20.37 -23.96 -20.49
C ASP A 126 21.68 -23.19 -20.63
N LYS A 127 22.69 -23.64 -19.88
CA LYS A 127 24.02 -23.03 -19.88
C LYS A 127 24.72 -23.22 -21.21
N ALA A 128 24.55 -24.36 -21.88
CA ALA A 128 25.26 -24.65 -23.13
C ALA A 128 24.80 -23.69 -24.24
N THR A 129 23.48 -23.50 -24.38
CA THR A 129 22.87 -22.53 -25.29
C THR A 129 23.33 -21.11 -25.00
N ALA A 130 23.32 -20.69 -23.74
CA ALA A 130 23.80 -19.36 -23.36
C ALA A 130 25.29 -19.16 -23.67
N THR A 131 26.11 -20.21 -23.52
CA THR A 131 27.55 -20.18 -23.80
C THR A 131 27.82 -20.10 -25.30
N ASP A 132 27.08 -20.84 -26.13
CA ASP A 132 27.17 -20.76 -27.59
C ASP A 132 26.83 -19.34 -28.08
N ILE A 133 25.75 -18.76 -27.56
CA ILE A 133 25.36 -17.38 -27.89
C ILE A 133 26.42 -16.38 -27.41
N TYR A 134 26.96 -16.56 -26.21
CA TYR A 134 28.05 -15.73 -25.70
C TYR A 134 29.27 -15.76 -26.64
N ASN A 135 29.67 -16.96 -27.09
CA ASN A 135 30.78 -17.11 -28.03
C ASN A 135 30.49 -16.42 -29.36
N LYS A 136 29.29 -16.59 -29.93
CA LYS A 136 28.87 -15.88 -31.15
C LYS A 136 28.94 -14.36 -31.01
N VAL A 137 28.48 -13.82 -29.87
CA VAL A 137 28.55 -12.38 -29.58
C VAL A 137 30.00 -11.93 -29.46
N LYS A 138 30.84 -12.69 -28.77
CA LYS A 138 32.27 -12.42 -28.61
C LYS A 138 33.01 -12.43 -29.94
N ASP A 139 32.75 -13.43 -30.78
CA ASP A 139 33.39 -13.61 -32.09
C ASP A 139 32.95 -12.55 -33.10
N THR A 140 31.72 -12.02 -32.97
CA THR A 140 31.23 -10.90 -33.80
C THR A 140 32.06 -9.63 -33.57
N GLY A 141 32.58 -9.41 -32.35
CA GLY A 141 33.51 -8.34 -32.00
C GLY A 141 32.99 -6.91 -32.19
N SER A 142 31.75 -6.73 -32.62
CA SER A 142 31.15 -5.44 -32.99
C SER A 142 29.66 -5.43 -32.66
N ALA A 143 29.12 -4.23 -32.44
CA ALA A 143 27.69 -4.02 -32.20
C ALA A 143 27.20 -2.86 -33.07
N ILE A 144 26.02 -3.02 -33.66
CA ILE A 144 25.40 -1.98 -34.50
C ILE A 144 24.20 -1.42 -33.75
N ILE A 145 24.19 -0.10 -33.56
CA ILE A 145 23.04 0.60 -33.00
C ILE A 145 21.94 0.63 -34.07
N THR A 146 20.87 -0.11 -33.84
CA THR A 146 19.74 -0.20 -34.79
C THR A 146 18.74 0.95 -34.61
N LYS A 147 18.66 1.55 -33.42
CA LYS A 147 17.74 2.64 -33.12
C LYS A 147 18.22 3.46 -31.92
N VAL A 148 18.25 4.78 -32.08
CA VAL A 148 18.37 5.74 -30.97
C VAL A 148 17.02 6.41 -30.77
N THR A 149 16.58 6.56 -29.53
CA THR A 149 15.34 7.26 -29.23
C THR A 149 15.52 8.14 -28.01
N THR A 150 15.46 9.45 -28.21
CA THR A 150 15.49 10.45 -27.15
C THR A 150 14.06 10.80 -26.77
N LYS A 151 13.70 10.57 -25.51
CA LYS A 151 12.38 10.92 -24.98
C LYS A 151 12.54 11.94 -23.86
N ARG A 152 11.82 13.06 -23.97
CA ARG A 152 11.65 13.98 -22.84
C ARG A 152 10.65 13.34 -21.88
N LYS A 153 11.12 12.91 -20.71
CA LYS A 153 10.25 12.47 -19.61
C LYS A 153 10.01 13.67 -18.70
N VAL A 154 8.75 13.97 -18.42
CA VAL A 154 8.36 14.95 -17.40
C VAL A 154 7.95 14.17 -16.17
N GLU A 155 8.67 14.36 -15.08
CA GLU A 155 8.30 13.84 -13.77
C GLU A 155 7.43 14.88 -13.07
N LYS A 156 6.19 14.50 -12.73
CA LYS A 156 5.27 15.39 -12.03
C LYS A 156 5.60 15.35 -10.54
N ALA A 157 5.35 16.46 -9.85
CA ALA A 157 5.38 16.48 -8.40
C ALA A 157 4.41 15.42 -7.84
N PRO A 158 4.77 14.76 -6.72
CA PRO A 158 3.88 13.83 -6.06
C PRO A 158 2.61 14.53 -5.58
N LEU A 159 1.54 13.75 -5.42
CA LEU A 159 0.32 14.23 -4.79
C LEU A 159 0.53 14.48 -3.30
N LEU A 160 -0.38 15.23 -2.69
CA LEU A 160 -0.43 15.35 -1.23
C LEU A 160 -0.67 13.98 -0.60
N TYR A 161 -0.19 13.83 0.64
CA TYR A 161 -0.33 12.57 1.38
C TYR A 161 -1.77 12.23 1.71
N ASP A 162 -2.14 10.98 1.47
CA ASP A 162 -3.13 10.28 2.28
C ASP A 162 -2.43 9.54 3.44
N LEU A 163 -3.21 9.09 4.44
CA LEU A 163 -2.66 8.39 5.61
C LEU A 163 -1.81 7.18 5.22
N THR A 164 -2.23 6.42 4.21
CA THR A 164 -1.56 5.17 3.81
C THR A 164 -0.18 5.46 3.21
N THR A 165 -0.09 6.49 2.37
CA THR A 165 1.13 6.93 1.73
C THR A 165 2.08 7.53 2.76
N LEU A 166 1.56 8.35 3.68
CA LEU A 166 2.33 8.89 4.80
C LEU A 166 2.90 7.76 5.67
N GLN A 167 2.08 6.76 6.02
CA GLN A 167 2.51 5.59 6.81
C GLN A 167 3.60 4.78 6.09
N LYS A 168 3.45 4.54 4.78
CA LYS A 168 4.46 3.84 3.98
C LYS A 168 5.78 4.59 3.93
N GLU A 169 5.73 5.89 3.70
CA GLU A 169 6.94 6.70 3.61
C GLU A 169 7.64 6.87 4.96
N ALA A 170 6.89 7.11 6.03
CA ALA A 170 7.44 7.15 7.39
C ALA A 170 8.05 5.81 7.82
N ASN A 171 7.47 4.69 7.40
CA ASN A 171 8.06 3.36 7.62
C ASN A 171 9.38 3.21 6.84
N SER A 172 9.41 3.58 5.57
CA SER A 172 10.60 3.48 4.71
C SER A 172 11.75 4.38 5.17
N GLN A 173 11.45 5.62 5.57
CA GLN A 173 12.46 6.61 5.95
C GLN A 173 12.88 6.53 7.42
N HIS A 174 11.96 6.17 8.33
CA HIS A 174 12.18 6.27 9.77
C HIS A 174 11.86 4.99 10.55
N GLY A 175 11.39 3.93 9.89
CA GLY A 175 11.03 2.67 10.55
C GLY A 175 9.78 2.75 11.43
N PHE A 176 8.97 3.82 11.31
CA PHE A 176 7.77 3.97 12.13
C PHE A 176 6.71 2.92 11.77
N THR A 177 6.02 2.40 12.79
CA THR A 177 4.83 1.57 12.58
C THR A 177 3.67 2.44 12.09
N ALA A 178 2.69 1.83 11.43
CA ALA A 178 1.49 2.54 10.98
C ALA A 178 0.77 3.25 12.13
N GLU A 179 0.70 2.60 13.31
CA GLU A 179 0.12 3.15 14.53
C GLU A 179 0.92 4.34 15.07
N HIS A 180 2.25 4.26 15.09
CA HIS A 180 3.08 5.35 15.57
C HIS A 180 2.94 6.60 14.68
N THR A 181 2.96 6.41 13.35
CA THR A 181 2.72 7.51 12.40
C THR A 181 1.33 8.12 12.60
N LEU A 182 0.28 7.31 12.75
CA LEU A 182 -1.07 7.80 13.03
C LEU A 182 -1.13 8.59 14.35
N SER A 183 -0.47 8.11 15.40
CA SER A 183 -0.41 8.81 16.69
C SER A 183 0.24 10.19 16.58
N ILE A 184 1.33 10.30 15.83
CA ILE A 184 2.00 11.59 15.58
C ILE A 184 1.09 12.51 14.75
N ALA A 185 0.53 11.99 13.65
CA ALA A 185 -0.36 12.77 12.78
C ALA A 185 -1.58 13.29 13.54
N GLN A 186 -2.19 12.46 14.39
CA GLN A 186 -3.31 12.86 15.25
C GLN A 186 -2.91 13.99 16.21
N LYS A 187 -1.74 13.90 16.87
CA LYS A 187 -1.23 14.98 17.74
C LYS A 187 -1.03 16.28 16.97
N LEU A 188 -0.51 16.21 15.74
CA LEU A 188 -0.31 17.39 14.89
C LEU A 188 -1.66 17.99 14.44
N TYR A 189 -2.64 17.14 14.13
CA TYR A 189 -3.99 17.57 13.77
C TYR A 189 -4.69 18.28 14.94
N GLU A 190 -4.64 17.69 16.14
CA GLU A 190 -5.19 18.26 17.36
C GLU A 190 -4.50 19.58 17.75
N ALA A 191 -3.19 19.67 17.48
CA ALA A 191 -2.42 20.91 17.63
C ALA A 191 -2.59 21.91 16.46
N LYS A 192 -3.48 21.62 15.50
CA LYS A 192 -3.83 22.48 14.34
C LYS A 192 -2.68 22.71 13.34
N PHE A 193 -1.66 21.85 13.32
CA PHE A 193 -0.53 21.94 12.38
C PHE A 193 -0.81 21.29 11.03
N ILE A 194 -1.70 20.30 10.99
CA ILE A 194 -2.09 19.59 9.77
C ILE A 194 -3.62 19.46 9.68
N THR A 195 -4.12 19.11 8.50
CA THR A 195 -5.53 18.71 8.30
C THR A 195 -5.78 17.29 8.79
N TYR A 196 -7.05 16.87 8.82
CA TYR A 196 -7.48 15.56 9.28
C TYR A 196 -6.66 14.45 8.60
N PRO A 197 -5.90 13.66 9.39
CA PRO A 197 -4.97 12.66 8.87
C PRO A 197 -5.67 11.38 8.45
#